data_AF-A0A6L5H3U9-F1
#
_entry.id   AF-A0A6L5H3U9-F1
#
_cell.length_a   1.000
_cell.length_b   1.000
_cell.length_c   1.000
_cell.angle_alpha   90.00
_cell.angle_beta   90.00
_cell.angle_gamma   90.00
#
_symmetry.space_group_name_H-M   'P 1'
#
loop_
_entity.id
_entity.type
_entity.pdbx_description
1 polymer ?
#
loop_
_entity_poly.entity_id
_entity_poly.type
_entity_poly.pdbx_seq_one_letter_code
_entity_poly.pdbx_strand_id
1 'polypeptide(L)' 'MEWINWTEICPETKSEIIEKIENDGYTYPHYDKKNNGVKYVISTLDIKRDCLRLGVPFEDVYPLQTTLF' A
#
# COMPACT_ATOMS: atom_id res chain seq x y z
N MET A 1 -20.56 -6.07 0.22
CA MET A 1 -19.30 -5.30 0.28
C MET A 1 -18.54 -5.69 -0.96
N GLU A 2 -18.72 -4.95 -2.05
CA GLU A 2 -17.92 -5.15 -3.25
C GLU A 2 -16.49 -4.80 -2.87
N TRP A 3 -15.62 -5.80 -2.82
CA TRP A 3 -14.19 -5.58 -2.72
C TRP A 3 -13.79 -4.97 -4.05
N ILE A 4 -13.94 -3.65 -4.18
CA ILE A 4 -13.28 -2.87 -5.22
C ILE A 4 -11.82 -3.35 -5.19
N ASN A 5 -11.30 -3.66 -6.36
CA ASN A 5 -9.96 -4.17 -6.59
C ASN A 5 -8.95 -3.05 -6.23
N TRP A 6 -8.84 -2.70 -4.95
CA TRP A 6 -7.95 -1.65 -4.43
C TRP A 6 -6.48 -1.99 -4.71
N THR A 7 -6.16 -3.26 -4.98
CA THR A 7 -4.88 -3.73 -5.51
C THR A 7 -4.61 -3.31 -6.96
N GLU A 8 -5.65 -2.98 -7.73
CA GLU A 8 -5.56 -2.48 -9.12
C GLU A 8 -5.67 -0.96 -9.22
N ILE A 9 -6.15 -0.27 -8.18
CA ILE A 9 -6.20 1.19 -8.15
C ILE A 9 -4.78 1.71 -7.90
N CYS A 10 -4.14 2.20 -8.97
CA CYS A 10 -2.94 3.01 -8.85
C CYS A 10 -3.35 4.37 -8.26
N PRO A 11 -2.93 4.72 -7.03
CA PRO A 11 -3.39 5.93 -6.36
C PRO A 11 -2.95 7.17 -7.14
N GLU A 12 -3.88 8.04 -7.54
CA GLU A 12 -3.60 9.24 -8.34
C GLU A 12 -3.28 10.46 -7.48
N THR A 13 -3.54 10.39 -6.17
CA THR A 13 -3.32 11.49 -5.23
C THR A 13 -2.59 11.04 -3.96
N LYS A 14 -1.98 12.00 -3.25
CA LYS A 14 -1.38 11.76 -1.92
C LYS A 14 -2.39 11.14 -0.95
N SER A 15 -3.64 11.63 -0.97
CA SER A 15 -4.71 11.12 -0.11
C SER A 15 -5.03 9.66 -0.39
N GLU A 16 -5.07 9.25 -1.65
CA GLU A 16 -5.29 7.84 -2.03
C GLU A 16 -4.14 6.93 -1.61
N ILE A 17 -2.89 7.42 -1.62
CA ILE A 17 -1.76 6.66 -1.05
C ILE A 17 -1.99 6.42 0.45
N ILE A 18 -2.35 7.47 1.20
CA ILE A 18 -2.61 7.37 2.64
C ILE A 18 -3.79 6.43 2.91
N GLU A 19 -4.91 6.61 2.20
CA GLU A 19 -6.11 5.79 2.33
C GLU A 19 -5.82 4.32 2.01
N LYS A 20 -4.98 4.03 1.00
CA LYS A 20 -4.56 2.66 0.70
C LYS A 20 -3.69 2.07 1.82
N ILE A 21 -2.74 2.84 2.37
CA ILE A 21 -1.94 2.39 3.52
C ILE A 21 -2.84 2.15 4.74
N GLU A 22 -3.82 3.00 5.02
CA GLU A 22 -4.74 2.85 6.16
C GLU A 22 -5.70 1.66 6.01
N ASN A 23 -6.22 1.42 4.80
CA ASN A 23 -7.21 0.37 4.55
C ASN A 23 -6.59 -1.03 4.43
N ASP A 24 -5.54 -1.20 3.64
CA ASP A 24 -4.96 -2.51 3.33
C ASP A 24 -3.48 -2.65 3.72
N GLY A 25 -2.87 -1.61 4.29
CA GLY A 25 -1.44 -1.60 4.63
C GLY A 25 -0.52 -1.42 3.43
N TYR A 26 -1.06 -1.12 2.24
CA TYR A 26 -0.37 -1.18 0.96
C TYR A 26 0.12 -2.60 0.62
N THR A 27 -0.78 -3.58 0.80
CA THR A 27 -0.45 -5.00 0.65
C THR A 27 -0.69 -5.54 -0.76
N TYR A 28 0.24 -6.38 -1.22
CA TYR A 28 0.13 -7.06 -2.51
C TYR A 28 0.22 -8.58 -2.37
N PRO A 29 -0.50 -9.34 -3.21
CA PRO A 29 -0.44 -10.80 -3.23
C PRO A 29 0.94 -11.26 -3.71
N HIS A 30 1.64 -11.96 -2.84
CA HIS A 30 2.89 -12.65 -3.15
C HIS A 30 2.68 -14.16 -3.04
N TYR A 31 3.22 -14.91 -3.99
CA TYR A 31 3.17 -16.37 -3.92
C TYR A 31 4.13 -16.87 -2.82
N ASP A 32 3.57 -17.54 -1.82
CA ASP A 32 4.31 -18.20 -0.76
C ASP A 32 4.46 -19.69 -1.08
N LYS A 33 5.65 -20.05 -1.57
CA LYS A 33 6.02 -21.42 -1.91
C LYS A 33 5.94 -22.38 -0.70
N LYS A 34 6.18 -21.89 0.52
CA LYS A 34 6.19 -22.74 1.73
C LYS A 34 4.78 -23.22 2.07
N ASN A 35 3.79 -22.35 1.90
CA ASN A 35 2.39 -22.64 2.22
C ASN A 35 1.55 -23.01 0.98
N ASN A 36 2.18 -23.06 -0.19
CA ASN A 36 1.52 -23.26 -1.49
C ASN A 36 0.27 -22.37 -1.67
N GLY A 37 0.42 -21.09 -1.34
CA GLY A 37 -0.70 -20.15 -1.28
C GLY A 37 -0.27 -18.70 -1.48
N VAL A 38 -1.23 -17.78 -1.40
CA VAL A 38 -0.98 -16.35 -1.53
C VAL A 38 -0.81 -15.74 -0.14
N LYS A 39 0.26 -14.97 0.05
CA LYS A 39 0.49 -14.13 1.23
C LYS A 39 0.42 -12.66 0.82
N TYR A 40 -0.31 -11.87 1.57
CA TYR A 40 -0.34 -10.42 1.40
C TYR A 40 0.82 -9.80 2.19
N VAL A 41 1.64 -9.00 1.51
CA VAL A 41 2.83 -8.36 2.10
C VAL A 41 2.80 -6.88 1.77
N ILE A 42 3.07 -6.04 2.77
CA ILE A 42 3.24 -4.60 2.60
C ILE A 42 4.41 -4.37 1.67
N SER A 43 4.18 -3.66 0.56
CA SER A 43 5.24 -3.32 -0.39
C SER A 43 5.64 -1.86 -0.25
N THR A 44 6.66 -1.59 0.56
CA THR A 44 7.25 -0.25 0.67
C THR A 44 7.87 0.23 -0.64
N LEU A 45 8.24 -0.68 -1.54
CA LEU A 45 8.74 -0.36 -2.87
C LEU A 45 7.66 0.29 -3.73
N ASP A 46 6.43 -0.24 -3.68
CA ASP A 46 5.33 0.29 -4.48
C ASP A 46 4.82 1.62 -3.93
N ILE A 47 4.77 1.79 -2.60
CA ILE A 47 4.54 3.11 -1.98
C ILE A 47 5.55 4.13 -2.51
N LYS A 48 6.85 3.79 -2.54
CA LYS A 48 7.89 4.68 -3.07
C LYS A 48 7.71 5.02 -4.54
N ARG A 49 7.26 4.07 -5.36
CA ARG A 49 7.02 4.29 -6.80
C ARG A 49 5.87 5.26 -7.02
N ASP A 50 4.77 5.10 -6.29
CA ASP A 50 3.64 6.00 -6.42
C ASP A 50 3.93 7.38 -5.82
N CYS A 51 4.67 7.45 -4.70
CA CYS A 51 5.21 8.70 -4.18
C CYS A 51 6.05 9.44 -5.22
N LEU A 52 7.00 8.73 -5.87
CA LEU A 52 7.84 9.29 -6.93
C LEU A 52 7.01 9.76 -8.13
N ARG A 53 6.02 8.97 -8.55
CA ARG A 53 5.14 9.30 -9.69
C ARG A 53 4.32 10.56 -9.42
N LEU A 54 3.87 10.76 -8.19
CA LEU A 54 3.06 11.91 -7.78
C LEU A 54 3.88 13.11 -7.28
N GLY A 55 5.21 12.99 -7.21
CA GLY A 55 6.07 14.03 -6.63
C GLY A 55 5.85 14.25 -5.13
N VAL A 56 5.38 13.22 -4.42
CA VAL A 56 5.13 13.23 -2.98
C VAL A 56 6.36 12.67 -2.26
N PRO A 57 6.88 13.34 -1.21
CA PRO A 57 7.93 12.77 -0.36
C PRO A 57 7.46 11.45 0.28
N PHE A 58 8.30 10.43 0.31
CA PHE A 58 7.91 9.13 0.89
C PHE A 58 7.63 9.27 2.40
N GLU A 59 8.38 10.13 3.06
CA GLU A 59 8.31 10.42 4.49
C GLU A 59 6.99 11.11 4.88
N ASP A 60 6.30 11.72 3.92
CA ASP A 60 4.99 12.36 4.14
C ASP A 60 3.86 11.34 4.33
N VAL A 61 4.07 10.09 3.91
CA VAL A 61 3.04 9.04 3.88
C VAL A 61 3.48 7.76 4.60
N TYR A 62 4.78 7.50 4.73
CA TYR A 62 5.31 6.27 5.34
C TYR A 62 6.62 6.51 6.14
N PRO A 63 6.80 5.90 7.33
CA PRO A 63 5.79 5.11 8.04
C PRO A 63 4.68 6.03 8.53
N LEU A 64 3.42 5.65 8.28
CA LEU A 64 2.29 6.23 8.99
C LEU A 64 2.59 5.95 10.46
N GLN A 65 3.05 6.98 11.18
CA GLN A 65 3.28 6.88 12.60
C GLN A 65 1.89 6.68 13.20
N THR A 66 1.44 5.44 13.30
CA THR A 66 0.35 5.07 14.17
C THR A 66 0.86 5.40 15.55
N THR A 67 0.54 6.60 16.02
CA THR A 67 0.52 6.90 17.44
C THR A 67 -0.49 5.93 18.03
N LEU A 68 -0.01 4.72 18.35
CA LEU A 68 -0.63 3.79 19.27
C LEU A 68 -0.55 4.50 20.63
N PHE A 69 -1.55 5.35 20.90
CA PHE A 69 -1.88 5.82 22.24
C PHE A 69 -2.68 4.74 22.96
#